data_AF-A0A2N2DBP1-F1
#
_entry.id   AF-A0A2N2DBP1-F1
#
_cell.length_a   1.000
_cell.length_b   1.000
_cell.length_c   1.000
_cell.angle_alpha   90.00
_cell.angle_beta   90.00
_cell.angle_gamma   90.00
#
_symmetry.space_group_name_H-M   'P 1'
#
loop_
_entity.id
_entity.type
_entity.pdbx_description
1 polymer ?
#
loop_
_entity_poly.entity_id
_entity_poly.type
_entity_poly.pdbx_seq_one_letter_code
_entity_poly.pdbx_strand_id
1 'polypeptide(L)'
;MSTLICRQKIKIVGVLVLFFVQTRIEKAQKENPKCKVRKDSVKFIDTIVTASPEFFERRPAEETEKYFKRALEFLQEEVGADNIFSAVIHMDERNPHMHLCFVPLTKDKRLSAKEVMGDRNKLIECRTSSMNIWQRKTALKLFPLFPEDLMM
;
A
#
# COMPACT_ATOMS: atom_id res chain seq x y z
N MET A 1 9.24 -12.09 20.15
CA MET A 1 8.56 -10.90 19.60
C MET A 1 8.21 -11.17 18.14
N SER A 2 7.32 -12.14 17.91
CA SER A 2 7.09 -12.76 16.61
C SER A 2 5.62 -12.59 16.22
N THR A 3 5.40 -12.40 14.92
CA THR A 3 4.11 -12.60 14.22
C THR A 3 3.03 -11.53 14.42
N LEU A 4 3.16 -10.40 13.70
CA LEU A 4 2.05 -9.55 13.28
C LEU A 4 1.95 -9.54 11.74
N ILE A 5 2.04 -10.73 11.13
CA ILE A 5 1.42 -10.96 9.83
C ILE A 5 0.03 -11.43 10.19
N CYS A 6 -0.94 -10.51 10.06
CA CYS A 6 -2.31 -10.65 10.51
C CYS A 6 -2.98 -11.89 9.90
N ARG A 7 -2.87 -13.04 10.59
CA ARG A 7 -3.78 -14.19 10.44
C ARG A 7 -5.12 -13.89 11.08
N GLN A 8 -5.75 -12.82 10.64
CA GLN A 8 -7.12 -12.55 11.00
C GLN A 8 -7.87 -12.53 9.68
N LYS A 9 -8.60 -13.63 9.44
CA LYS A 9 -9.77 -13.67 8.56
C LYS A 9 -10.76 -12.61 9.07
N ILE A 10 -10.44 -11.34 8.94
CA ILE A 10 -11.41 -10.29 9.12
C ILE A 10 -12.06 -10.22 7.77
N LYS A 11 -13.17 -10.95 7.62
CA LYS A 11 -14.23 -10.47 6.76
C LYS A 11 -14.60 -9.10 7.31
N ILE A 12 -13.90 -8.05 6.85
CA ILE A 12 -14.25 -6.68 7.21
C ILE A 12 -15.55 -6.43 6.46
N VAL A 13 -16.67 -6.63 7.16
CA VAL A 13 -17.98 -6.20 6.70
C VAL A 13 -17.83 -4.71 6.39
N GLY A 14 -18.02 -4.28 5.14
CA GLY A 14 -17.60 -2.95 4.63
C GLY A 14 -18.02 -1.74 5.48
N VAL A 15 -19.03 -1.90 6.35
CA VAL A 15 -19.45 -0.94 7.37
C VAL A 15 -18.31 -0.58 8.35
N LEU A 16 -17.45 -1.52 8.72
CA LEU A 16 -16.39 -1.30 9.72
C LEU A 16 -15.24 -0.45 9.15
N VAL A 17 -14.89 -0.61 7.86
CA VAL A 17 -13.87 0.23 7.20
C VAL A 17 -14.32 1.68 7.21
N LEU A 18 -15.56 1.93 6.79
CA LEU A 18 -16.08 3.29 6.67
C LEU A 18 -16.13 3.98 8.03
N PHE A 19 -16.61 3.28 9.06
CA PHE A 19 -16.64 3.80 10.42
C PHE A 19 -15.24 4.12 10.95
N PHE A 20 -14.28 3.22 10.71
CA PHE A 20 -12.90 3.40 11.15
C PHE A 20 -12.22 4.60 10.45
N VAL A 21 -12.34 4.68 9.12
CA VAL A 21 -11.80 5.79 8.32
C VAL A 21 -12.43 7.11 8.76
N GLN A 22 -13.75 7.15 8.94
CA GLN A 22 -14.47 8.33 9.39
C GLN A 22 -13.99 8.78 10.77
N THR A 23 -13.84 7.86 11.72
CA THR A 23 -13.33 8.16 13.08
C THR A 23 -11.92 8.78 13.04
N ARG A 24 -11.03 8.25 12.18
CA ARG A 24 -9.67 8.81 12.03
C ARG A 24 -9.69 10.22 11.45
N ILE A 25 -10.54 10.46 10.45
CA ILE A 25 -10.71 11.78 9.83
C ILE A 25 -11.27 12.77 10.86
N GLU A 26 -12.31 12.39 11.61
CA GLU A 26 -12.89 13.25 12.65
C GLU A 26 -11.88 13.61 13.74
N LYS A 27 -11.06 12.65 14.18
CA LYS A 27 -9.97 12.90 15.12
C LYS A 27 -8.97 13.91 14.56
N ALA A 28 -8.54 13.74 13.30
CA ALA A 28 -7.64 14.67 12.63
C ALA A 28 -8.24 16.09 12.52
N GLN A 29 -9.54 16.21 12.25
CA GLN A 29 -10.23 17.49 12.21
C GLN A 29 -10.39 18.15 13.58
N LYS A 30 -10.53 17.37 14.67
CA LYS A 30 -10.51 17.91 16.04
C LYS A 30 -9.13 18.46 16.40
N GLU A 31 -8.06 17.80 15.96
CA GLU A 31 -6.68 18.25 16.16
C GLU A 31 -6.34 19.50 15.32
N ASN A 32 -6.89 19.61 14.09
CA ASN A 32 -6.75 20.80 13.26
C ASN A 32 -8.11 21.29 12.70
N PRO A 33 -8.87 22.10 13.47
CA PRO A 33 -10.21 22.55 13.10
C PRO A 33 -10.28 23.43 11.85
N LYS A 34 -9.14 24.02 11.44
CA LYS A 34 -9.04 24.86 10.23
C LYS A 34 -9.10 24.00 8.97
N CYS A 35 -8.75 22.72 9.06
CA CYS A 35 -8.78 21.78 7.94
C CYS A 35 -10.15 21.11 7.81
N LYS A 36 -11.10 21.80 7.18
CA LYS A 36 -12.38 21.20 6.81
C LYS A 36 -12.20 20.21 5.66
N VAL A 37 -12.70 19.00 5.86
CA VAL A 37 -12.72 17.95 4.84
C VAL A 37 -13.84 18.24 3.84
N ARG A 38 -13.49 18.33 2.55
CA ARG A 38 -14.48 18.47 1.47
C ARG A 38 -15.26 17.17 1.25
N LYS A 39 -16.48 17.29 0.73
CA LYS A 39 -17.38 16.15 0.47
C LYS A 39 -16.78 15.14 -0.50
N ASP A 40 -16.01 15.64 -1.46
CA ASP A 40 -15.34 14.92 -2.56
C ASP A 40 -13.85 14.66 -2.29
N SER A 41 -13.41 14.75 -1.02
CA SER A 41 -12.07 14.31 -0.62
C SER A 41 -11.96 12.80 -0.70
N VAL A 42 -10.84 12.32 -1.23
CA VAL A 42 -10.39 10.93 -1.09
C VAL A 42 -10.21 10.61 0.39
N LYS A 43 -11.04 9.71 0.92
CA LYS A 43 -11.08 9.36 2.35
C LYS A 43 -10.04 8.31 2.72
N PHE A 44 -9.80 7.37 1.81
CA PHE A 44 -8.76 6.36 1.94
C PHE A 44 -8.30 5.95 0.54
N ILE A 45 -7.15 5.29 0.49
CA ILE A 45 -6.59 4.70 -0.72
C ILE A 45 -6.39 3.22 -0.43
N ASP A 46 -6.85 2.36 -1.35
CA ASP A 46 -6.54 0.94 -1.36
C ASP A 46 -5.49 0.67 -2.45
N THR A 47 -4.33 0.19 -2.04
CA THR A 47 -3.21 -0.15 -2.91
C THR A 47 -3.09 -1.65 -2.99
N ILE A 48 -3.18 -2.18 -4.21
CA ILE A 48 -2.93 -3.60 -4.48
C ILE A 48 -1.44 -3.78 -4.79
N VAL A 49 -0.78 -4.61 -4.00
CA VAL A 49 0.57 -5.08 -4.27
C VAL A 49 0.47 -6.51 -4.77
N THR A 50 0.99 -6.77 -5.95
CA THR A 50 1.05 -8.11 -6.54
C THR A 50 2.24 -8.21 -7.51
N ALA A 51 2.50 -9.42 -7.98
CA ALA A 51 3.50 -9.72 -9.01
C ALA A 51 2.87 -10.65 -10.06
N SER A 52 3.64 -11.01 -11.09
CA SER A 52 3.15 -11.95 -12.10
C SER A 52 2.93 -13.35 -11.50
N PRO A 53 2.01 -14.17 -12.05
CA PRO A 53 1.77 -15.53 -11.55
C PRO A 53 3.06 -16.36 -11.48
N GLU A 54 3.92 -16.23 -12.50
CA GLU A 54 5.18 -16.96 -12.62
C GLU A 54 6.18 -16.61 -11.50
N PHE A 55 6.06 -15.40 -10.93
CA PHE A 55 6.88 -14.96 -9.79
C PHE A 55 6.53 -15.74 -8.52
N PHE A 56 5.26 -16.10 -8.33
CA PHE A 56 4.78 -16.82 -7.15
C PHE A 56 4.84 -18.34 -7.30
N GLU A 57 4.56 -18.87 -8.49
CA GLU A 57 4.60 -20.33 -8.77
C GLU A 57 5.97 -20.95 -8.46
N ARG A 58 7.05 -20.17 -8.63
CA ARG A 58 8.43 -20.63 -8.42
C ARG A 58 8.90 -20.50 -6.97
N ARG A 59 8.05 -20.08 -6.04
CA ARG A 59 8.44 -19.76 -4.66
C ARG A 59 7.59 -20.45 -3.60
N PRO A 60 8.20 -20.88 -2.48
CA PRO A 60 7.45 -21.38 -1.34
C PRO A 60 6.67 -20.24 -0.67
N ALA A 61 5.60 -20.59 0.04
CA ALA A 61 4.73 -19.63 0.73
C ALA A 61 5.50 -18.66 1.65
N GLU A 62 6.57 -19.13 2.31
CA GLU A 62 7.40 -18.32 3.20
C GLU A 62 8.12 -17.18 2.46
N GLU A 63 8.60 -17.42 1.24
CA GLU A 63 9.23 -16.38 0.42
C GLU A 63 8.20 -15.38 -0.12
N THR A 64 6.97 -15.84 -0.40
CA THR A 64 5.85 -14.97 -0.75
C THR A 64 5.44 -14.07 0.43
N GLU A 65 5.40 -14.60 1.65
CA GLU A 65 5.16 -13.77 2.85
C GLU A 65 6.28 -12.73 3.05
N LYS A 66 7.56 -13.12 2.87
CA LYS A 66 8.69 -12.19 2.93
C LYS A 66 8.61 -11.10 1.85
N TYR A 67 8.09 -11.42 0.67
CA TYR A 67 7.83 -10.44 -0.39
C TYR A 67 6.82 -9.39 0.10
N PHE A 68 5.64 -9.80 0.56
CA PHE A 68 4.62 -8.85 1.02
C PHE A 68 5.03 -8.05 2.25
N LYS A 69 5.79 -8.67 3.17
CA LYS A 69 6.33 -7.96 4.33
C LYS A 69 7.28 -6.82 3.91
N ARG A 70 8.15 -7.05 2.94
CA ARG A 70 9.03 -6.00 2.39
C ARG A 70 8.25 -4.91 1.66
N ALA A 71 7.19 -5.28 0.94
CA ALA A 71 6.31 -4.30 0.30
C ALA A 71 5.64 -3.40 1.34
N LEU A 72 5.18 -3.98 2.44
CA LEU A 72 4.58 -3.26 3.56
C LEU A 72 5.59 -2.30 4.19
N GLU A 73 6.82 -2.73 4.47
CA GLU A 73 7.89 -1.89 5.02
C GLU A 73 8.20 -0.69 4.10
N PHE A 74 8.33 -0.93 2.79
CA PHE A 74 8.52 0.13 1.81
C PHE A 74 7.36 1.14 1.80
N LEU A 75 6.12 0.66 1.78
CA LEU A 75 4.95 1.54 1.77
C LEU A 75 4.79 2.29 3.10
N GLN A 76 5.17 1.69 4.23
CA GLN A 76 5.20 2.37 5.52
C GLN A 76 6.16 3.57 5.53
N GLU A 77 7.31 3.46 4.87
CA GLU A 77 8.26 4.57 4.73
C GLU A 77 7.72 5.67 3.80
N GLU A 78 7.06 5.28 2.70
CA GLU A 78 6.54 6.23 1.71
C GLU A 78 5.30 7.00 2.19
N VAL A 79 4.30 6.31 2.74
CA VAL A 79 3.01 6.93 3.11
C VAL A 79 2.90 7.25 4.60
N GLY A 80 3.84 6.74 5.41
CA GLY A 80 3.82 6.82 6.86
C GLY A 80 3.07 5.65 7.50
N ALA A 81 3.73 4.93 8.41
CA ALA A 81 3.16 3.78 9.10
C ALA A 81 1.84 4.10 9.83
N ASP A 82 1.73 5.30 10.40
CA ASP A 82 0.51 5.74 11.08
C ASP A 82 -0.69 5.82 10.13
N ASN A 83 -0.49 6.14 8.85
CA ASN A 83 -1.59 6.30 7.91
C ASN A 83 -2.22 4.97 7.51
N ILE A 84 -1.45 3.88 7.58
CA ILE A 84 -1.89 2.53 7.23
C ILE A 84 -2.78 1.98 8.34
N PHE A 85 -3.91 1.39 7.96
CA PHE A 85 -4.83 0.78 8.92
C PHE A 85 -5.19 -0.67 8.59
N SER A 86 -4.93 -1.11 7.37
CA SER A 86 -5.19 -2.48 6.95
C SER A 86 -4.13 -2.92 5.95
N ALA A 87 -3.58 -4.11 6.16
CA ALA A 87 -2.72 -4.81 5.21
C ALA A 87 -3.15 -6.28 5.23
N VAL A 88 -3.83 -6.73 4.18
CA VAL A 88 -4.39 -8.07 4.08
C VAL A 88 -3.83 -8.75 2.84
N ILE A 89 -3.33 -9.96 3.01
CA ILE A 89 -2.78 -10.76 1.92
C ILE A 89 -3.82 -11.82 1.54
N HIS A 90 -4.28 -11.79 0.30
CA HIS A 90 -5.13 -12.81 -0.30
C HIS A 90 -4.22 -13.82 -1.01
N MET A 91 -4.23 -15.06 -0.52
CA MET A 91 -3.43 -16.18 -1.04
C MET A 91 -4.29 -17.26 -1.73
N ASP A 92 -5.61 -17.15 -1.57
CA ASP A 92 -6.64 -18.09 -2.04
C ASP A 92 -7.23 -17.72 -3.40
N GLU A 93 -6.87 -16.54 -3.92
CA GLU A 93 -7.24 -16.10 -5.26
C GLU A 93 -6.20 -16.56 -6.31
N ARG A 94 -6.56 -16.47 -7.61
CA ARG A 94 -5.72 -16.96 -8.72
C ARG A 94 -4.28 -16.45 -8.67
N ASN A 95 -4.10 -15.20 -8.24
CA ASN A 95 -2.81 -14.57 -8.05
C ASN A 95 -2.71 -14.01 -6.62
N PRO A 96 -1.68 -14.37 -5.85
CA PRO A 96 -1.42 -13.76 -4.56
C PRO A 96 -1.29 -12.24 -4.65
N HIS A 97 -2.02 -11.53 -3.81
CA HIS A 97 -1.94 -10.07 -3.75
C HIS A 97 -2.25 -9.55 -2.35
N MET A 98 -1.76 -8.35 -2.05
CA MET A 98 -1.98 -7.66 -0.79
C MET A 98 -2.79 -6.39 -1.02
N HIS A 99 -3.89 -6.24 -0.29
CA HIS A 99 -4.63 -4.99 -0.14
C HIS A 99 -4.04 -4.19 1.01
N LEU A 100 -3.48 -3.03 0.69
CA LEU A 100 -2.94 -2.10 1.67
C LEU A 100 -3.76 -0.81 1.65
N CYS A 101 -4.54 -0.63 2.72
CA CYS A 101 -5.44 0.50 2.88
C CYS A 101 -4.88 1.51 3.87
N PHE A 102 -4.87 2.78 3.49
CA PHE A 102 -4.41 3.87 4.33
C PHE A 102 -5.26 5.14 4.14
N VAL A 103 -5.29 5.97 5.19
CA VAL A 103 -5.93 7.29 5.15
C VAL A 103 -4.82 8.31 4.85
N PRO A 104 -4.91 9.08 3.75
CA PRO A 104 -3.85 10.02 3.38
C PRO A 104 -3.91 11.29 4.23
N LEU A 105 -3.50 11.18 5.49
CA LEU A 105 -3.34 12.32 6.39
C LEU A 105 -1.91 12.85 6.28
N THR A 106 -1.81 14.16 6.10
CA THR A 106 -0.55 14.89 6.13
C THR A 106 -0.12 15.15 7.59
N LYS A 107 1.11 15.63 7.79
CA LYS A 107 1.64 15.93 9.13
C LYS A 107 0.82 17.01 9.85
N ASP A 108 0.24 17.97 9.11
CA ASP A 108 -0.68 19.00 9.57
C ASP A 108 -2.14 18.50 9.74
N LYS A 109 -2.39 17.19 9.66
CA LYS A 109 -3.71 16.56 9.86
C LYS A 109 -4.76 16.93 8.81
N ARG A 110 -4.31 17.35 7.62
CA ARG A 110 -5.19 17.57 6.46
C ARG A 110 -5.34 16.28 5.66
N LEU A 111 -6.53 16.07 5.11
CA LEU A 111 -6.81 14.95 4.23
C LEU A 111 -6.41 15.31 2.79
N SER A 112 -5.24 14.83 2.36
CA SER A 112 -4.67 15.17 1.05
C SER A 112 -3.94 13.98 0.41
N ALA A 113 -4.66 13.24 -0.44
CA ALA A 113 -4.08 12.17 -1.25
C ALA A 113 -2.91 12.64 -2.12
N LYS A 114 -3.05 13.82 -2.73
CA LYS A 114 -2.03 14.41 -3.60
C LYS A 114 -0.71 14.65 -2.88
N GLU A 115 -0.74 14.98 -1.60
CA GLU A 115 0.48 15.32 -0.85
C GLU A 115 1.16 14.09 -0.29
N VAL A 116 0.37 13.10 0.17
CA VAL A 116 0.91 11.83 0.67
C VAL A 116 1.50 11.01 -0.49
N MET A 117 0.72 10.82 -1.57
CA MET A 117 1.16 10.01 -2.73
C MET A 117 1.99 10.80 -3.75
N GLY A 118 1.93 12.12 -3.71
CA GLY A 118 2.57 12.99 -4.69
C GLY A 118 1.84 13.04 -6.04
N ASP A 119 2.52 13.65 -7.00
CA ASP A 119 2.08 13.74 -8.40
C ASP A 119 2.46 12.48 -9.19
N ARG A 120 2.10 12.46 -10.49
CA ARG A 120 2.43 11.37 -11.43
C ARG A 120 3.89 10.92 -11.32
N ASN A 121 4.83 11.86 -11.21
CA ASN A 121 6.26 11.56 -11.15
C ASN A 121 6.61 10.76 -9.89
N LYS A 122 6.01 11.08 -8.74
CA LYS A 122 6.22 10.34 -7.50
C LYS A 122 5.60 8.95 -7.57
N LEU A 123 4.48 8.78 -8.27
CA LEU A 123 3.91 7.45 -8.54
C LEU A 123 4.80 6.60 -9.45
N ILE A 124 5.42 7.22 -10.47
CA ILE A 124 6.39 6.55 -11.34
C ILE A 124 7.64 6.18 -10.53
N GLU A 125 8.14 7.09 -9.70
CA GLU A 125 9.26 6.82 -8.82
C GLU A 125 8.95 5.71 -7.82
N CYS A 126 7.77 5.70 -7.20
CA CYS A 126 7.33 4.64 -6.30
C CYS A 126 7.26 3.29 -7.04
N ARG A 127 6.78 3.26 -8.29
CA ARG A 127 6.79 2.06 -9.15
C ARG A 127 8.22 1.61 -9.45
N THR A 128 9.12 2.52 -9.82
CA THR A 128 10.50 2.20 -10.18
C THR A 128 11.33 1.80 -8.95
N SER A 129 11.13 2.49 -7.82
CA SER A 129 11.81 2.23 -6.55
C SER A 129 11.39 0.89 -5.97
N SER A 130 10.08 0.59 -5.99
CA SER A 130 9.60 -0.75 -5.64
C SER A 130 10.23 -1.80 -6.57
N MET A 131 10.19 -1.62 -7.90
CA MET A 131 10.88 -2.50 -8.88
C MET A 131 12.35 -2.74 -8.54
N ASN A 132 13.09 -1.69 -8.17
CA ASN A 132 14.51 -1.75 -7.83
C ASN A 132 14.79 -2.48 -6.50
N ILE A 133 13.93 -2.31 -5.48
CA ILE A 133 14.00 -3.06 -4.22
C ILE A 133 13.86 -4.56 -4.52
N TRP A 134 12.96 -4.92 -5.43
CA TRP A 134 12.77 -6.30 -5.87
C TRP A 134 13.97 -6.85 -6.66
N GLN A 135 14.64 -6.03 -7.47
CA GLN A 135 15.80 -6.45 -8.27
C GLN A 135 17.12 -6.54 -7.48
N ARG A 136 17.36 -5.65 -6.50
CA ARG A 136 18.67 -5.57 -5.81
C ARG A 136 18.88 -6.61 -4.72
N LYS A 137 17.81 -7.13 -4.10
CA LYS A 137 17.90 -7.99 -2.91
C LYS A 137 17.25 -9.36 -3.06
N THR A 138 16.51 -9.57 -4.14
CA THR A 138 16.12 -10.91 -4.60
C THR A 138 17.06 -11.22 -5.75
N ALA A 139 17.89 -12.26 -5.66
CA ALA A 139 18.83 -12.66 -6.71
C ALA A 139 18.12 -13.17 -7.98
N LEU A 140 17.29 -12.33 -8.59
CA LEU A 140 16.65 -12.51 -9.87
C LEU A 140 17.52 -11.77 -10.89
N LYS A 141 18.30 -12.52 -11.66
CA LYS A 141 18.80 -12.02 -12.94
C LYS A 141 17.60 -11.52 -13.75
N LEU A 142 17.71 -10.27 -14.18
CA LEU A 142 16.80 -9.54 -15.04
C LEU A 142 16.22 -10.44 -16.15
N PHE A 143 14.89 -10.53 -16.22
CA PHE A 143 14.23 -10.61 -17.52
C PHE A 143 13.85 -9.18 -17.88
N PRO A 144 14.29 -8.63 -19.02
CA PRO A 144 13.99 -7.25 -19.38
C PRO A 144 12.52 -7.19 -19.81
N LEU A 145 11.65 -6.75 -18.91
CA LEU A 145 10.30 -6.33 -19.26
C LEU A 145 10.26 -4.82 -19.16
N PHE A 146 10.67 -4.18 -20.25
CA PHE A 146 10.03 -3.04 -20.92
C PHE A 146 11.06 -2.45 -21.90
N PRO A 147 10.81 -2.50 -23.22
CA PRO A 147 11.61 -1.76 -24.20
C PRO A 147 11.48 -0.26 -23.91
N GLU A 148 12.57 0.48 -24.07
CA GLU A 148 12.63 1.94 -23.91
C GLU A 148 11.82 2.72 -24.98
N ASP A 149 11.07 2.02 -25.84
CA ASP A 149 10.43 2.57 -27.05
C ASP A 149 8.99 3.10 -26.84
N LEU A 150 8.54 3.31 -25.59
CA LEU A 150 7.23 3.92 -25.29
C LEU A 150 7.35 5.22 -24.47
N MET A 151 8.35 6.03 -24.80
CA MET A 151 8.43 7.45 -24.42
C MET A 151 8.77 8.34 -25.65
N MET A 152 7.92 8.24 -26.68
CA MET A 152 7.68 9.33 -27.62
C MET A 152 6.19 9.59 -27.76
#